data_AF-A0AAV5CB05-F1
#
_entry.id   AF-A0AAV5CB05-F1
#
_cell.length_a   1.000
_cell.length_b   1.000
_cell.length_c   1.000
_cell.angle_alpha   90.00
_cell.angle_beta   90.00
_cell.angle_gamma   90.00
#
_symmetry.space_group_name_H-M   'P 1'
#
loop_
_entity.id
_entity.type
_entity.pdbx_description
1 polymer ?
#
loop_
_entity_poly.entity_id
_entity_poly.type
_entity_poly.pdbx_seq_one_letter_code
_entity_poly.pdbx_strand_id
1 'polypeptide(L)'
;MSAEITAPASGEYPSPVSPPYPAASKDVELRRAMTASARSASFTSADVVFEDEWLAVVDKPAGVYCDALLSALPCSAASDDPATKPNLHLANRLDRDTSGLMVITKCNKVAGKLVKAFTNHEVKKTYLALCIGCPPTWEKIKICSGHGRSKHGAWRVYAMSDVGRSLPGGSLVRDMSTKFEVLGVNGKGQFREPHSFGTDDIESITVQGKADDQISNDVKKHDFD
;
A
#
# COMPACT_ATOMS: atom_id res chain seq x y z
N MET A 1 -26.53 -3.36 -30.17
CA MET A 1 -25.55 -2.42 -30.73
C MET A 1 -24.20 -2.77 -30.14
N SER A 2 -23.41 -3.55 -30.87
CA SER A 2 -22.08 -3.96 -30.45
C SER A 2 -21.13 -2.79 -30.66
N ALA A 3 -20.58 -2.25 -29.58
CA ALA A 3 -19.53 -1.24 -29.69
C ALA A 3 -18.27 -1.95 -30.21
N GLU A 4 -17.85 -1.63 -31.44
CA GLU A 4 -16.54 -1.98 -31.95
C GLU A 4 -15.49 -1.33 -31.05
N ILE A 5 -14.80 -2.14 -30.25
CA ILE A 5 -13.62 -1.71 -29.51
C ILE A 5 -12.48 -1.67 -30.53
N THR A 6 -12.36 -0.56 -31.24
CA THR A 6 -11.23 -0.31 -32.15
C THR A 6 -9.95 -0.32 -31.31
N ALA A 7 -9.01 -1.21 -31.63
CA ALA A 7 -7.70 -1.21 -30.98
C ALA A 7 -7.05 0.17 -31.19
N PRO A 8 -6.65 0.89 -30.13
CA PRO A 8 -6.06 2.21 -30.26
C PRO A 8 -4.72 2.14 -31.01
N ALA A 9 -4.42 3.18 -31.79
CA ALA A 9 -3.27 3.26 -32.67
C ALA A 9 -1.92 3.06 -31.95
N SER A 10 -0.93 2.54 -32.68
CA SER A 10 0.45 2.46 -32.22
C SER A 10 0.99 3.85 -31.87
N GLY A 11 1.45 4.04 -30.64
CA GLY A 11 2.01 5.31 -30.16
C GLY A 11 1.14 6.11 -29.18
N GLU A 12 -0.08 5.66 -28.88
CA GLU A 12 -0.92 6.28 -27.84
C GLU A 12 -0.96 5.47 -26.55
N TYR A 13 -1.23 6.15 -25.43
CA TYR A 13 -1.51 5.49 -24.16
C TYR A 13 -2.87 4.77 -24.22
N PRO A 14 -3.01 3.56 -23.66
CA PRO A 14 -4.32 2.93 -23.51
C PRO A 14 -5.24 3.75 -22.61
N SER A 15 -6.54 3.54 -22.75
CA SER A 15 -7.53 4.08 -21.82
C SER A 15 -7.48 3.30 -20.50
N PRO A 16 -7.27 3.96 -19.35
CA PRO A 16 -7.37 3.29 -18.05
C PRO A 16 -8.76 2.72 -17.82
N VAL A 17 -8.85 1.59 -17.10
CA VAL A 17 -10.16 1.01 -16.70
C VAL A 17 -10.86 1.83 -15.62
N SER A 18 -10.10 2.61 -14.84
CA SER A 18 -10.65 3.48 -13.82
C SER A 18 -11.14 4.80 -14.44
N PRO A 19 -12.31 5.32 -14.02
CA PRO A 19 -12.77 6.62 -14.48
C PRO A 19 -11.78 7.73 -14.10
N PRO A 20 -11.80 8.88 -14.79
CA PRO A 20 -11.00 10.03 -14.40
C PRO A 20 -11.41 10.49 -13.00
N TYR A 21 -10.43 10.99 -12.25
CA TYR A 21 -10.72 11.55 -10.93
C TYR A 21 -11.62 12.79 -11.05
N PRO A 22 -12.57 12.97 -10.10
CA PRO A 22 -13.32 14.22 -9.98
C PRO A 22 -12.42 15.46 -9.88
N ALA A 23 -12.92 16.63 -10.28
CA ALA A 23 -12.15 17.87 -10.23
C ALA A 23 -11.59 18.17 -8.83
N ALA A 24 -12.38 17.91 -7.79
CA ALA A 24 -12.01 18.12 -6.38
C ALA A 24 -10.84 17.23 -5.92
N SER A 25 -10.50 16.15 -6.63
CA SER A 25 -9.42 15.24 -6.22
C SER A 25 -8.05 15.91 -6.20
N LYS A 26 -7.81 16.93 -7.03
CA LYS A 26 -6.53 17.67 -7.01
C LYS A 26 -6.30 18.37 -5.68
N ASP A 27 -7.30 19.09 -5.19
CA ASP A 27 -7.21 19.85 -3.93
C ASP A 27 -7.17 18.91 -2.72
N VAL A 28 -7.88 17.78 -2.80
CA VAL A 28 -7.81 16.73 -1.77
C VAL A 28 -6.41 16.12 -1.70
N GLU A 29 -5.83 15.70 -2.83
CA GLU A 29 -4.48 15.11 -2.85
C GLU A 29 -3.41 16.10 -2.43
N LEU A 30 -3.52 17.37 -2.83
CA LEU A 30 -2.57 18.41 -2.41
C LEU A 30 -2.56 18.57 -0.88
N ARG A 31 -3.75 18.69 -0.27
CA ARG A 31 -3.88 18.79 1.20
C ARG A 31 -3.30 17.56 1.89
N ARG A 32 -3.64 16.35 1.41
CA ARG A 32 -3.11 15.11 1.99
C ARG A 32 -1.58 15.05 1.89
N ALA A 33 -1.00 15.47 0.77
CA ALA A 33 0.45 15.53 0.57
C ALA A 33 1.14 16.52 1.52
N MET A 34 0.57 17.72 1.70
CA MET A 34 1.09 18.72 2.64
C MET A 34 1.07 18.20 4.08
N THR A 35 -0.05 17.62 4.52
CA THR A 35 -0.17 17.03 5.87
C THR A 35 0.86 15.93 6.10
N ALA A 36 1.04 15.04 5.12
CA ALA A 36 2.00 13.95 5.24
C ALA A 36 3.45 14.42 5.20
N SER A 37 3.75 15.47 4.43
CA SER A 37 5.08 16.09 4.41
C SER A 37 5.43 16.67 5.77
N ALA A 38 4.51 17.43 6.39
CA ALA A 38 4.69 17.96 7.74
C ALA A 38 4.88 16.83 8.78
N ARG A 39 4.02 15.80 8.73
CA ARG A 39 4.12 14.65 9.64
C ARG A 39 5.43 13.87 9.47
N SER A 40 5.90 13.72 8.24
CA SER A 40 7.16 13.02 7.94
C SER A 40 8.38 13.83 8.42
N ALA A 41 8.34 15.16 8.32
CA ALA A 41 9.40 16.03 8.79
C ALA A 41 9.56 16.00 10.32
N SER A 42 8.47 15.81 11.07
CA SER A 42 8.48 15.66 12.53
C SER A 42 8.55 14.20 13.00
N PHE A 43 8.74 13.22 12.10
CA PHE A 43 8.72 11.80 12.45
C PHE A 43 10.10 11.37 12.99
N THR A 44 10.17 11.04 14.28
CA THR A 44 11.43 10.82 14.99
C THR A 44 11.67 9.38 15.45
N SER A 45 10.62 8.56 15.57
CA SER A 45 10.72 7.20 16.07
C SER A 45 9.87 6.25 15.23
N ALA A 46 10.51 5.24 14.66
CA ALA A 46 9.85 4.11 14.02
C ALA A 46 9.59 2.99 15.03
N ASP A 47 8.43 2.33 14.92
CA ASP A 47 8.12 1.14 15.72
C ASP A 47 8.78 -0.08 15.07
N VAL A 48 9.72 -0.72 15.78
CA VAL A 48 10.53 -1.83 15.28
C VAL A 48 9.89 -3.14 15.75
N VAL A 49 9.34 -3.89 14.80
CA VAL A 49 8.68 -5.18 15.05
C VAL A 49 9.68 -6.33 15.06
N PHE A 50 10.74 -6.21 14.25
CA PHE A 50 11.82 -7.20 14.16
C PHE A 50 13.12 -6.52 13.79
N GLU A 51 14.24 -6.98 14.36
CA GLU A 51 15.57 -6.49 14.01
C GLU A 51 16.61 -7.60 14.18
N ASP A 52 17.48 -7.76 13.18
CA ASP A 52 18.66 -8.62 13.24
C ASP A 52 19.91 -7.87 12.71
N GLU A 53 21.01 -8.59 12.50
CA GLU A 53 22.25 -8.01 11.99
C GLU A 53 22.15 -7.48 10.53
N TRP A 54 21.18 -7.96 9.76
CA TRP A 54 21.05 -7.70 8.32
C TRP A 54 19.94 -6.71 7.97
N LEU A 55 18.85 -6.68 8.74
CA LEU A 55 17.66 -5.89 8.45
C LEU A 55 16.87 -5.53 9.71
N ALA A 56 15.94 -4.60 9.53
CA ALA A 56 14.89 -4.25 10.48
C ALA A 56 13.55 -4.26 9.76
N VAL A 57 12.49 -4.64 10.47
CA VAL A 57 11.10 -4.52 10.03
C VAL A 57 10.42 -3.53 10.93
N VAL A 58 9.83 -2.50 10.33
CA VAL A 58 9.14 -1.44 11.04
C VAL A 58 7.67 -1.39 10.68
N ASP A 59 6.81 -1.04 11.63
CA ASP A 59 5.42 -0.70 11.35
C ASP A 59 5.33 0.78 10.93
N LYS A 60 5.12 1.01 9.63
CA LYS A 60 5.00 2.35 9.08
C LYS A 60 3.59 2.89 9.38
N PRO A 61 3.45 4.08 9.99
CA PRO A 61 2.15 4.71 10.11
C PRO A 61 1.62 5.23 8.75
N ALA A 62 0.30 5.32 8.63
CA ALA A 62 -0.34 6.01 7.50
C ALA A 62 -0.07 7.52 7.57
N GLY A 63 0.07 8.17 6.42
CA GLY A 63 0.37 9.60 6.31
C GLY A 63 1.84 9.95 6.52
N VAL A 64 2.74 8.97 6.50
CA VAL A 64 4.19 9.18 6.58
C VAL A 64 4.85 8.57 5.35
N TYR A 65 5.74 9.34 4.72
CA TYR A 65 6.55 8.88 3.59
C TYR A 65 7.59 7.86 4.05
N CYS A 66 7.84 6.83 3.24
CA CYS A 66 8.75 5.75 3.59
C CYS A 66 10.16 6.23 3.95
N ASP A 67 10.66 7.28 3.29
CA ASP A 67 12.02 7.79 3.51
C ASP A 67 12.22 8.35 4.94
N ALA A 68 11.15 8.81 5.60
CA ALA A 68 11.22 9.28 6.99
C ALA A 68 11.59 8.16 7.97
N LEU A 69 11.26 6.89 7.65
CA LEU A 69 11.61 5.75 8.48
C LEU A 69 13.11 5.53 8.57
N LEU A 70 13.88 5.85 7.53
CA LEU A 70 15.34 5.66 7.51
C LEU A 70 16.04 6.53 8.56
N SER A 71 15.50 7.73 8.81
CA SER A 71 16.04 8.67 9.80
C SER A 71 15.49 8.41 11.21
N ALA A 72 14.29 7.84 11.31
CA ALA A 72 13.60 7.56 12.56
C ALA A 72 13.88 6.16 13.14
N LEU A 73 14.62 5.33 12.42
CA LEU A 73 15.08 4.04 12.92
C LEU A 73 16.09 4.29 14.06
N PRO A 74 15.84 3.77 15.26
CA PRO A 74 16.83 3.77 16.33
C PRO A 74 17.96 2.85 15.87
N CYS A 75 19.01 3.42 15.31
CA CYS A 75 20.12 2.61 14.83
C CYS A 75 20.83 2.04 16.06
N SER A 76 20.66 0.75 16.33
CA SER A 76 21.40 0.01 17.37
C SER A 76 22.93 0.08 17.15
N ALA A 77 23.35 0.41 15.94
CA ALA A 77 24.72 0.69 15.53
C ALA A 77 24.95 2.18 15.20
N ALA A 78 24.34 3.09 15.97
CA ALA A 78 24.58 4.53 15.90
C ALA A 78 26.02 4.86 16.35
N SER A 79 26.99 4.50 15.53
CA SER A 79 28.23 5.24 15.46
C SER A 79 27.97 6.47 14.60
N ASP A 80 28.25 7.66 15.14
CA ASP A 80 28.30 8.89 14.34
C ASP A 80 29.47 8.89 13.33
N ASP A 81 30.34 7.89 13.40
CA ASP A 81 31.38 7.66 12.42
C ASP A 81 30.77 7.18 11.09
N PRO A 82 30.85 7.97 9.99
CA PRO A 82 30.36 7.56 8.68
C PRO A 82 31.03 6.30 8.13
N ALA A 83 32.19 5.90 8.65
CA ALA A 83 32.87 4.66 8.25
C ALA A 83 32.19 3.40 8.82
N THR A 84 31.51 3.50 9.96
CA THR A 84 30.86 2.36 10.65
C THR A 84 29.34 2.44 10.65
N LYS A 85 28.75 3.57 10.22
CA LYS A 85 27.31 3.73 10.08
C LYS A 85 26.74 2.75 9.05
N PRO A 86 25.72 1.93 9.40
CA PRO A 86 25.13 1.01 8.45
C PRO A 86 24.43 1.75 7.31
N ASN A 87 24.62 1.26 6.09
CA ASN A 87 23.93 1.77 4.91
C ASN A 87 22.50 1.22 4.89
N LEU A 88 21.54 2.06 5.31
CA LEU A 88 20.13 1.69 5.36
C LEU A 88 19.48 1.84 3.98
N HIS A 89 18.74 0.82 3.54
CA HIS A 89 17.97 0.85 2.30
C HIS A 89 16.56 0.32 2.50
N LEU A 90 15.59 0.98 1.87
CA LEU A 90 14.21 0.48 1.78
C LEU A 90 14.17 -0.72 0.83
N ALA A 91 13.87 -1.92 1.32
CA ALA A 91 13.71 -3.11 0.47
C ALA A 91 12.38 -3.10 -0.29
N ASN A 92 11.35 -2.51 0.31
CA ASN A 92 10.04 -2.29 -0.29
C ASN A 92 9.57 -0.85 -0.03
N ARG A 93 8.42 -0.47 -0.62
CA ARG A 93 7.73 0.78 -0.32
C ARG A 93 6.25 0.52 -0.14
N LEU A 94 5.63 1.30 0.73
CA LEU A 94 4.19 1.43 0.89
C LEU A 94 3.77 2.83 0.43
N ASP A 95 2.54 2.97 -0.03
CA ASP A 95 2.01 4.29 -0.36
C ASP A 95 1.93 5.17 0.90
N ARG A 96 1.90 6.48 0.68
CA ARG A 96 1.88 7.52 1.74
C ARG A 96 0.88 7.20 2.85
N ASP A 97 -0.35 6.84 2.46
CA ASP A 97 -1.44 6.58 3.40
C ASP A 97 -1.68 5.10 3.70
N THR A 98 -0.81 4.20 3.23
CA THR A 98 -0.84 2.79 3.62
C THR A 98 0.01 2.61 4.86
N SER A 99 -0.54 2.03 5.93
CA SER A 99 0.22 1.61 7.11
C SER A 99 0.70 0.16 6.99
N GLY A 100 1.59 -0.26 7.88
CA GLY A 100 2.03 -1.64 8.03
C GLY A 100 3.51 -1.86 7.78
N LEU A 101 3.87 -3.13 7.64
CA LEU A 101 5.26 -3.59 7.69
C LEU A 101 6.11 -3.13 6.50
N MET A 102 7.25 -2.54 6.81
CA MET A 102 8.29 -2.10 5.90
C MET A 102 9.62 -2.73 6.27
N VAL A 103 10.35 -3.24 5.28
CA VAL A 103 11.64 -3.89 5.48
C VAL A 103 12.76 -2.92 5.11
N ILE A 104 13.68 -2.71 6.04
CA ILE A 104 14.83 -1.83 5.89
C ILE A 104 16.09 -2.66 6.07
N THR A 105 16.95 -2.72 5.05
CA THR A 105 18.18 -3.50 5.11
C THR A 105 19.33 -2.65 5.63
N LYS A 106 20.25 -3.26 6.38
CA LYS A 106 21.43 -2.60 6.97
C LYS A 106 22.69 -2.69 6.10
N CYS A 107 22.64 -3.39 4.96
CA CYS A 107 23.76 -3.47 4.02
C CYS A 107 23.33 -3.67 2.55
N ASN A 108 24.18 -3.18 1.63
CA ASN A 108 23.96 -3.24 0.18
C ASN A 108 23.73 -4.66 -0.36
N LYS A 109 24.47 -5.65 0.16
CA LYS A 109 24.38 -7.04 -0.30
C LYS A 109 22.99 -7.62 -0.05
N VAL A 110 22.41 -7.32 1.11
CA VAL A 110 21.06 -7.79 1.48
C VAL A 110 19.99 -6.99 0.75
N ALA A 111 20.19 -5.67 0.58
CA ALA A 111 19.33 -4.82 -0.25
C ALA A 111 19.12 -5.40 -1.66
N GLY A 112 20.21 -5.73 -2.36
CA GLY A 112 20.15 -6.30 -3.70
C GLY A 112 19.41 -7.64 -3.77
N LYS A 113 19.61 -8.52 -2.77
CA LYS A 113 18.92 -9.81 -2.68
C LYS A 113 17.42 -9.63 -2.45
N LEU A 114 17.02 -8.75 -1.53
CA LEU A 114 15.61 -8.52 -1.24
C LEU A 114 14.89 -7.81 -2.39
N VAL A 115 15.52 -6.82 -3.03
CA VAL A 115 14.95 -6.19 -4.24
C VAL A 115 14.68 -7.23 -5.32
N LYS A 116 15.60 -8.18 -5.52
CA LYS A 116 15.40 -9.30 -6.46
C LYS A 116 14.24 -10.19 -6.02
N ALA A 117 14.16 -10.57 -4.75
CA ALA A 117 13.06 -11.39 -4.22
C ALA A 117 11.69 -10.72 -4.41
N PHE A 118 11.57 -9.41 -4.15
CA PHE A 118 10.35 -8.64 -4.42
C PHE A 118 10.02 -8.59 -5.91
N THR A 119 11.02 -8.38 -6.76
CA THR A 119 10.85 -8.32 -8.23
C THR A 119 10.42 -9.66 -8.80
N ASN A 120 10.92 -10.77 -8.23
CA ASN A 120 10.60 -12.13 -8.63
C ASN A 120 9.30 -12.67 -8.00
N HIS A 121 8.57 -11.86 -7.23
CA HIS A 121 7.36 -12.28 -6.51
C HIS A 121 7.58 -13.43 -5.51
N GLU A 122 8.80 -13.55 -4.96
CA GLU A 122 9.15 -14.56 -3.94
C GLU A 122 8.69 -14.13 -2.54
N VAL A 123 8.42 -12.83 -2.34
CA VAL A 123 7.92 -12.28 -1.08
C VAL A 123 6.40 -12.19 -1.10
N LYS A 124 5.77 -12.90 -0.15
CA LYS A 124 4.31 -12.84 0.07
C LYS A 124 3.96 -11.60 0.90
N LYS A 125 2.91 -10.88 0.49
CA LYS A 125 2.41 -9.68 1.17
C LYS A 125 0.90 -9.77 1.32
N THR A 126 0.42 -9.45 2.52
CA THR A 126 -0.99 -9.49 2.90
C THR A 126 -1.39 -8.13 3.45
N TYR A 127 -2.55 -7.61 3.02
CA TYR A 127 -3.02 -6.26 3.33
C TYR A 127 -4.47 -6.28 3.83
N LEU A 128 -4.73 -5.51 4.89
CA LEU A 128 -6.08 -5.16 5.34
C LEU A 128 -6.55 -3.89 4.63
N ALA A 129 -7.75 -3.93 4.07
CA ALA A 129 -8.30 -2.83 3.28
C ALA A 129 -9.82 -2.72 3.39
N LEU A 130 -10.34 -1.61 3.93
CA LEU A 130 -11.78 -1.34 3.91
C LEU A 130 -12.22 -0.86 2.53
N CYS A 131 -13.17 -1.56 1.93
CA CYS A 131 -13.70 -1.24 0.60
C CYS A 131 -15.12 -0.66 0.71
N ILE A 132 -15.43 0.30 -0.15
CA ILE A 132 -16.76 0.90 -0.27
C ILE A 132 -17.40 0.39 -1.56
N GLY A 133 -18.65 -0.09 -1.47
CA GLY A 133 -19.41 -0.55 -2.63
C GLY A 133 -20.50 -1.55 -2.26
N CYS A 134 -21.09 -2.17 -3.28
CA CYS A 134 -22.05 -3.25 -3.08
C CYS A 134 -21.36 -4.48 -2.48
N PRO A 135 -22.00 -5.18 -1.53
CA PRO A 135 -21.48 -6.44 -1.01
C PRO A 135 -21.22 -7.44 -2.15
N PRO A 136 -20.02 -8.04 -2.23
CA PRO A 136 -19.74 -9.06 -3.23
C PRO A 136 -20.59 -10.31 -3.01
N THR A 137 -20.83 -11.06 -4.08
CA THR A 137 -21.49 -12.38 -4.04
C THR A 137 -20.51 -13.54 -3.91
N TRP A 138 -19.21 -13.24 -3.91
CA TRP A 138 -18.11 -14.20 -3.79
C TRP A 138 -17.43 -14.04 -2.43
N GLU A 139 -16.84 -15.12 -1.90
CA GLU A 139 -15.99 -15.06 -0.71
C GLU A 139 -14.53 -14.79 -1.07
N LYS A 140 -14.03 -15.42 -2.15
CA LYS A 140 -12.67 -15.24 -2.68
C LYS A 140 -12.72 -14.93 -4.17
N ILE A 141 -11.85 -14.03 -4.62
CA ILE A 141 -11.68 -13.73 -6.05
C ILE A 141 -10.22 -13.45 -6.36
N LYS A 142 -9.79 -13.78 -7.59
CA LYS A 142 -8.53 -13.33 -8.15
C LYS A 142 -8.83 -12.32 -9.25
N ILE A 143 -8.31 -11.11 -9.11
CA ILE A 143 -8.42 -10.05 -10.12
C ILE A 143 -7.08 -9.97 -10.86
N CYS A 144 -7.13 -10.06 -12.19
CA CYS A 144 -5.98 -9.83 -13.07
C CYS A 144 -6.18 -8.51 -13.82
N SER A 145 -5.13 -7.71 -13.96
CA SER A 145 -5.18 -6.41 -14.61
C SER A 145 -3.82 -6.01 -15.20
N GLY A 146 -3.83 -5.12 -16.21
CA GLY A 146 -2.63 -4.49 -16.71
C GLY A 146 -2.25 -3.26 -15.88
N HIS A 147 -0.97 -3.06 -15.57
CA HIS A 147 -0.49 -1.90 -14.81
C HIS A 147 0.60 -1.17 -15.58
N GLY A 148 0.46 0.15 -15.72
CA GLY A 148 1.44 0.94 -16.46
C GLY A 148 1.44 2.42 -16.08
N ARG A 149 2.47 3.13 -16.54
CA ARG A 149 2.61 4.58 -16.33
C ARG A 149 1.82 5.34 -17.40
N SER A 150 1.07 6.34 -17.01
CA SER A 150 0.43 7.30 -17.94
C SER A 150 1.44 8.33 -18.49
N LYS A 151 0.98 9.19 -19.40
CA LYS A 151 1.77 10.30 -19.97
C LYS A 151 2.48 11.20 -18.95
N HIS A 152 1.89 11.35 -17.77
CA HIS A 152 2.43 12.20 -16.69
C HIS A 152 3.12 11.39 -15.59
N GLY A 153 3.46 10.13 -15.86
CA GLY A 153 4.16 9.26 -14.92
C GLY A 153 3.29 8.70 -13.78
N ALA A 154 2.00 9.02 -13.70
CA ALA A 154 1.12 8.39 -12.71
C ALA A 154 0.83 6.92 -13.10
N TRP A 155 0.83 6.01 -12.13
CA TRP A 155 0.38 4.63 -12.34
C TRP A 155 -1.12 4.59 -12.65
N ARG A 156 -1.49 3.70 -13.57
CA ARG A 156 -2.86 3.43 -14.01
C ARG A 156 -3.06 1.93 -14.15
N VAL A 157 -4.31 1.54 -13.94
CA VAL A 157 -4.81 0.19 -14.26
C VAL A 157 -5.38 0.22 -15.67
N TYR A 158 -4.97 -0.74 -16.47
CA TYR A 158 -5.35 -0.97 -17.86
C TYR A 158 -6.02 -2.33 -18.00
N ALA A 159 -6.67 -2.57 -19.13
CA ALA A 159 -7.30 -3.84 -19.42
C ALA A 159 -6.25 -4.96 -19.55
N MET A 160 -6.64 -6.21 -19.28
CA MET A 160 -5.76 -7.36 -19.49
C MET A 160 -5.28 -7.49 -20.94
N SER A 161 -6.10 -7.05 -21.90
CA SER A 161 -5.74 -7.01 -23.32
C SER A 161 -4.60 -6.03 -23.65
N ASP A 162 -4.27 -5.10 -22.76
CA ASP A 162 -3.15 -4.17 -22.95
C ASP A 162 -1.82 -4.69 -22.39
N VAL A 163 -1.81 -5.81 -21.65
CA VAL A 163 -0.56 -6.38 -21.08
C VAL A 163 0.45 -6.67 -22.20
N GLY A 164 1.72 -6.29 -21.96
CA GLY A 164 2.80 -6.41 -22.95
C GLY A 164 2.88 -5.25 -23.95
N ARG A 165 1.89 -4.35 -23.97
CA ARG A 165 1.93 -3.17 -24.83
C ARG A 165 3.04 -2.21 -24.39
N SER A 166 3.80 -1.72 -25.37
CA SER A 166 4.77 -0.64 -25.19
C SER A 166 4.05 0.70 -25.07
N LEU A 167 4.40 1.45 -24.03
CA LEU A 167 3.90 2.79 -23.76
C LEU A 167 4.88 3.82 -24.33
N PRO A 168 4.43 5.04 -24.70
CA PRO A 168 5.28 6.07 -25.32
C PRO A 168 6.55 6.44 -24.55
N GLY A 169 6.61 6.19 -23.23
CA GLY A 169 7.81 6.37 -22.40
C GLY A 169 8.77 5.18 -22.38
N GLY A 170 8.60 4.18 -23.26
CA GLY A 170 9.43 2.96 -23.32
C GLY A 170 9.10 1.89 -22.27
N SER A 171 8.26 2.21 -21.29
CA SER A 171 7.77 1.21 -20.32
C SER A 171 6.69 0.31 -20.93
N LEU A 172 6.49 -0.86 -20.34
CA LEU A 172 5.43 -1.80 -20.73
C LEU A 172 4.25 -1.74 -19.76
N VAL A 173 3.06 -2.06 -20.26
CA VAL A 173 1.96 -2.50 -19.39
C VAL A 173 2.29 -3.90 -18.85
N ARG A 174 2.38 -4.02 -17.54
CA ARG A 174 2.77 -5.27 -16.86
C ARG A 174 1.52 -6.02 -16.38
N ASP A 175 1.60 -7.35 -16.40
CA ASP A 175 0.62 -8.18 -15.73
C ASP A 175 0.68 -7.97 -14.22
N MET A 176 -0.48 -7.98 -13.58
CA MET A 176 -0.64 -7.91 -12.14
C MET A 176 -1.85 -8.72 -11.73
N SER A 177 -1.67 -9.57 -10.73
CA SER A 177 -2.76 -10.32 -10.11
C SER A 177 -2.86 -10.04 -8.62
N THR A 178 -4.08 -9.92 -8.12
CA THR A 178 -4.37 -9.71 -6.70
C THR A 178 -5.51 -10.63 -6.28
N LYS A 179 -5.29 -11.40 -5.21
CA LYS A 179 -6.30 -12.26 -4.60
C LYS A 179 -6.98 -11.48 -3.48
N PHE A 180 -8.30 -11.51 -3.41
CA PHE A 180 -9.08 -10.91 -2.34
C PHE A 180 -9.89 -12.00 -1.64
N GLU A 181 -10.02 -11.87 -0.32
CA GLU A 181 -10.94 -12.64 0.51
C GLU A 181 -11.80 -11.68 1.32
N VAL A 182 -13.10 -11.95 1.37
CA VAL A 182 -14.08 -11.13 2.10
C VAL A 182 -14.15 -11.65 3.53
N LEU A 183 -13.81 -10.80 4.49
CA LEU A 183 -13.88 -11.17 5.91
C LEU A 183 -15.14 -10.74 6.61
N GLY A 184 -15.76 -9.69 6.10
CA GLY A 184 -16.97 -9.15 6.68
C GLY A 184 -17.59 -8.10 5.78
N VAL A 185 -18.89 -7.91 5.97
CA VAL A 185 -19.66 -6.85 5.33
C VAL A 185 -20.37 -6.09 6.43
N ASN A 186 -20.12 -4.78 6.49
CA ASN A 186 -20.76 -3.91 7.49
C ASN A 186 -22.29 -4.10 7.48
N GLY A 187 -22.87 -4.24 8.68
CA GLY A 187 -24.31 -4.45 8.86
C GLY A 187 -24.78 -5.90 8.77
N LYS A 188 -23.91 -6.87 8.40
CA LYS A 188 -24.27 -8.30 8.36
C LYS A 188 -23.87 -9.11 9.61
N GLY A 189 -23.17 -8.50 10.57
CA GLY A 189 -22.82 -9.12 11.86
C GLY A 189 -21.87 -10.34 11.79
N GLN A 190 -21.33 -10.66 10.61
CA GLN A 190 -20.37 -11.74 10.40
C GLN A 190 -19.01 -11.13 10.05
N PHE A 191 -18.07 -11.26 10.98
CA PHE A 191 -16.66 -10.95 10.77
C PHE A 191 -15.85 -12.21 11.06
N ARG A 192 -15.00 -12.60 10.11
CA ARG A 192 -14.04 -13.69 10.27
C ARG A 192 -12.70 -13.09 10.69
N GLU A 193 -12.06 -13.70 11.68
CA GLU A 193 -10.66 -13.40 11.98
C GLU A 193 -9.77 -13.85 10.81
N PRO A 194 -8.62 -13.18 10.58
CA PRO A 194 -7.60 -13.67 9.66
C PRO A 194 -7.25 -15.12 10.01
N HIS A 195 -7.20 -16.02 9.03
CA HIS A 195 -6.65 -17.37 9.28
C HIS A 195 -5.22 -17.24 9.83
N SER A 196 -4.97 -17.86 11.00
CA SER A 196 -3.64 -17.93 11.61
C SER A 196 -2.66 -18.63 10.67
N PHE A 197 -1.53 -17.97 10.42
CA PHE A 197 -0.52 -18.33 9.42
C PHE A 197 0.07 -19.74 9.65
N GLY A 198 -0.35 -20.71 8.83
CA GLY A 198 0.41 -21.95 8.59
C GLY A 198 1.40 -21.72 7.45
N THR A 199 2.60 -22.29 7.55
CA THR A 199 3.69 -22.14 6.56
C THR A 199 3.31 -22.50 5.13
N ASP A 200 2.25 -23.29 4.92
CA ASP A 200 1.81 -23.77 3.61
C ASP A 200 0.60 -23.03 3.01
N ASP A 201 -0.14 -22.24 3.80
CA ASP A 201 -1.46 -21.69 3.39
C ASP A 201 -1.48 -20.16 3.17
N ILE A 202 -0.31 -19.53 3.02
CA ILE A 202 -0.19 -18.07 2.84
C ILE A 202 -0.59 -17.70 1.39
N GLU A 203 -1.88 -17.78 1.07
CA GLU A 203 -2.47 -17.45 -0.24
C GLU A 203 -3.68 -16.50 -0.16
N SER A 204 -4.04 -15.94 1.00
CA SER A 204 -5.22 -15.06 1.11
C SER A 204 -5.01 -13.74 1.86
N ILE A 205 -5.75 -12.72 1.39
CA ILE A 205 -5.67 -11.31 1.80
C ILE A 205 -6.92 -10.95 2.60
N THR A 206 -6.74 -10.34 3.76
CA THR A 206 -7.71 -10.24 4.86
C THR A 206 -7.89 -8.78 5.25
N VAL A 207 -9.12 -8.32 5.58
CA VAL A 207 -9.57 -6.91 5.87
C VAL A 207 -10.18 -6.74 7.29
N GLN A 208 -9.70 -5.79 8.10
CA GLN A 208 -10.40 -5.35 9.34
C GLN A 208 -10.21 -3.85 9.60
N GLY A 209 -11.29 -3.18 10.02
CA GLY A 209 -11.30 -1.80 10.48
C GLY A 209 -11.61 -1.75 11.98
N LYS A 210 -10.86 -0.94 12.71
CA LYS A 210 -11.14 -0.56 14.10
C LYS A 210 -12.21 0.55 14.09
N ALA A 211 -13.28 0.36 14.86
CA ALA A 211 -14.18 1.45 15.21
C ALA A 211 -13.54 2.24 16.36
N ASP A 212 -13.36 3.55 16.18
CA ASP A 212 -13.07 4.46 17.28
C ASP A 212 -14.40 4.86 17.92
N ASP A 213 -14.60 4.47 19.19
CA ASP A 213 -15.76 4.86 19.98
C ASP A 213 -15.53 6.23 20.67
N GLN A 214 -16.43 7.14 20.30
CA GLN A 214 -17.11 8.18 21.08
C GLN A 214 -16.33 9.23 21.89
N ILE A 215 -16.41 10.46 21.38
CA ILE A 215 -16.48 11.70 22.18
C ILE A 215 -17.86 11.72 22.85
N SER A 216 -17.91 11.61 24.18
CA SER A 216 -19.11 11.97 24.96
C SER A 216 -18.98 13.40 25.48
N ASN A 217 -19.90 14.25 25.06
CA ASN A 217 -20.25 15.48 25.74
C ASN A 217 -21.76 15.63 25.57
N ASP A 218 -22.52 15.37 26.63
CA ASP A 218 -23.74 16.14 26.84
C ASP A 218 -24.11 16.24 28.32
N VAL A 219 -24.57 17.43 28.65
CA VAL A 219 -24.69 18.03 29.98
C VAL A 219 -26.17 18.11 30.38
N LYS A 220 -26.42 17.91 31.69
CA LYS A 220 -27.60 18.30 32.50
C LYS A 220 -28.91 17.52 32.34
N LYS A 221 -29.34 16.90 33.45
CA LYS A 221 -30.42 17.42 34.32
C LYS A 221 -30.53 16.56 35.59
N HIS A 222 -30.45 17.19 36.76
CA HIS A 222 -31.11 16.69 37.97
C HIS A 222 -31.63 17.91 38.74
N ASP A 223 -32.96 17.98 38.85
CA ASP A 223 -33.70 18.82 39.80
C ASP A 223 -34.09 17.97 41.02
N PHE A 224 -34.33 18.68 42.15
CA PHE A 224 -34.90 18.30 43.46
C PHE A 224 -33.93 17.62 44.46
N ASP A 225 -33.75 18.09 45.71
CA ASP A 225 -34.45 19.08 46.56
C ASP A 225 -33.53 20.23 47.02
#